data_AF-A0A934C7M9-F1
#
_entry.id   AF-A0A934C7M9-F1
#
_cell.length_a   1.000
_cell.length_b   1.000
_cell.length_c   1.000
_cell.angle_alpha   90.00
_cell.angle_beta   90.00
_cell.angle_gamma   90.00
#
_symmetry.space_group_name_H-M   'P 1'
#
loop_
_entity.id
_entity.type
_entity.pdbx_description
1 polymer ?
#
loop_
_entity_poly.entity_id
_entity_poly.type
_entity_poly.pdbx_seq_one_letter_code
_entity_poly.pdbx_strand_id
1 'polypeptide(L)'
;MDIQPLHTKIEKTIQTSYGTVVMEHYSGFPRGESNIYCVAPSGKILWFAEKPDPYTLYSRLRFNEDGWTLSTYTIHGHACDLDMETGKILSKTSIQ
;
A
#
# COMPACT_ATOMS: atom_id res chain seq x y z
N MET A 1 -1.87 -6.62 -18.37
CA MET A 1 -2.86 -5.59 -18.02
C MET A 1 -2.10 -4.30 -17.77
N ASP A 2 -2.59 -3.18 -18.28
CA ASP A 2 -1.98 -1.87 -18.03
C ASP A 2 -2.69 -1.22 -16.83
N ILE A 3 -1.99 -1.11 -15.70
CA ILE A 3 -2.57 -0.56 -14.46
C ILE A 3 -2.46 0.95 -14.52
N GLN A 4 -3.61 1.62 -14.53
CA GLN A 4 -3.66 3.08 -14.46
C GLN A 4 -3.56 3.54 -13.00
N PRO A 5 -2.73 4.56 -12.69
CA PRO A 5 -2.76 5.19 -11.38
C PRO A 5 -4.09 5.91 -11.14
N LEU A 6 -4.43 6.11 -9.87
CA LEU A 6 -5.59 6.86 -9.43
C LEU A 6 -5.31 8.36 -9.36
N HIS A 7 -4.15 8.78 -8.84
CA HIS A 7 -3.89 10.20 -8.56
C HIS A 7 -2.53 10.72 -9.02
N THR A 8 -1.49 9.90 -8.88
CA THR A 8 -0.08 10.25 -9.07
C THR A 8 0.64 9.19 -9.91
N LYS A 9 1.97 9.11 -9.85
CA LYS A 9 2.70 8.05 -10.55
C LYS A 9 2.75 6.77 -9.71
N ILE A 10 2.61 5.63 -10.37
CA ILE A 10 2.92 4.33 -9.76
C ILE A 10 4.42 4.30 -9.45
N GLU A 11 4.76 4.13 -8.18
CA GLU A 11 6.15 4.00 -7.70
C GLU A 11 6.55 2.53 -7.61
N LYS A 12 5.61 1.64 -7.25
CA LYS A 12 5.87 0.21 -7.14
C LYS A 12 4.62 -0.62 -7.43
N THR A 13 4.84 -1.80 -8.00
CA THR A 13 3.81 -2.84 -8.15
C THR A 13 4.34 -4.18 -7.66
N ILE A 14 3.49 -4.98 -7.04
CA ILE A 14 3.80 -6.35 -6.60
C ILE A 14 2.66 -7.26 -7.08
N GLN A 15 3.00 -8.28 -7.87
CA GLN A 15 2.05 -9.30 -8.29
C GLN A 15 1.86 -10.33 -7.17
N THR A 16 0.62 -10.65 -6.83
CA THR A 16 0.26 -11.59 -5.77
C THR A 16 -0.84 -12.53 -6.25
N SER A 17 -1.16 -13.56 -5.46
CA SER A 17 -2.27 -14.47 -5.74
C SER A 17 -3.64 -13.78 -5.73
N TYR A 18 -3.77 -12.66 -5.03
CA TYR A 18 -5.03 -11.90 -4.89
C TYR A 18 -5.21 -10.86 -6.00
N GLY A 19 -4.11 -10.32 -6.53
CA GLY A 19 -4.13 -9.24 -7.51
C GLY A 19 -2.78 -8.57 -7.63
N THR A 20 -2.76 -7.34 -8.14
CA THR A 20 -1.57 -6.50 -8.12
C THR A 20 -1.69 -5.46 -7.02
N VAL A 21 -0.77 -5.48 -6.07
CA VAL A 21 -0.63 -4.39 -5.09
C VAL A 21 0.14 -3.26 -5.76
N VAL A 22 -0.42 -2.07 -5.69
CA VAL A 22 0.12 -0.85 -6.27
C VAL A 22 0.44 0.11 -5.15
N MET A 23 1.63 0.73 -5.22
CA MET A 23 1.99 1.87 -4.40
C MET A 23 2.24 3.05 -5.33
N GLU A 24 1.47 4.10 -5.12
CA GLU A 24 1.61 5.39 -5.78
C GLU A 24 2.52 6.33 -4.98
N HIS A 25 3.15 7.26 -5.67
CA HIS A 25 4.08 8.19 -5.03
C HIS A 25 3.34 9.17 -4.11
N TYR A 26 3.81 9.32 -2.88
CA TYR A 26 3.13 10.13 -1.85
C TYR A 26 3.05 11.64 -2.17
N SER A 27 4.01 12.19 -2.92
CA SER A 27 4.02 13.62 -3.25
C SER A 27 2.90 13.96 -4.23
N GLY A 28 1.99 14.85 -3.81
CA GLY A 28 0.80 15.25 -4.58
C GLY A 28 -0.41 14.33 -4.39
N PHE A 29 -0.29 13.24 -3.63
CA PHE A 29 -1.38 12.30 -3.40
C PHE A 29 -2.38 12.84 -2.34
N PRO A 30 -3.70 12.61 -2.48
CA PRO A 30 -4.69 13.05 -1.51
C PRO A 30 -4.45 12.49 -0.10
N ARG A 31 -4.29 13.37 0.89
CA ARG A 31 -4.00 12.95 2.28
C ARG A 31 -5.12 12.14 2.93
N GLY A 32 -6.37 12.29 2.49
CA GLY A 32 -7.51 11.53 3.02
C GLY A 32 -7.53 10.06 2.55
N GLU A 33 -6.73 9.72 1.56
CA GLU A 33 -6.70 8.39 0.94
C GLU A 33 -5.41 7.64 1.27
N SER A 34 -5.38 6.36 0.90
CA SER A 34 -4.21 5.51 1.01
C SER A 34 -3.58 5.33 -0.37
N ASN A 35 -2.29 5.61 -0.47
CA ASN A 35 -1.53 5.44 -1.71
C ASN A 35 -1.06 4.00 -1.95
N ILE A 36 -1.53 3.04 -1.14
CA ILE A 36 -1.38 1.61 -1.40
C ILE A 36 -2.77 1.00 -1.57
N TYR A 37 -2.96 0.25 -2.64
CA TYR A 37 -4.20 -0.45 -2.94
C TYR A 37 -3.93 -1.72 -3.75
N CYS A 38 -4.86 -2.67 -3.71
CA CYS A 38 -4.79 -3.88 -4.51
C CYS A 38 -5.84 -3.85 -5.61
N VAL A 39 -5.43 -4.19 -6.84
CA VAL A 39 -6.30 -4.29 -8.01
C VAL A 39 -6.40 -5.73 -8.49
N ALA A 40 -7.62 -6.15 -8.80
CA ALA A 40 -7.86 -7.41 -9.48
C ALA A 40 -7.37 -7.34 -10.95
N PRO A 41 -7.17 -8.48 -11.63
CA PRO A 41 -6.88 -8.51 -13.07
C PRO A 41 -7.96 -7.86 -13.95
N SER A 42 -9.15 -7.61 -13.40
CA SER A 42 -10.23 -6.86 -14.07
C SER A 42 -10.09 -5.34 -13.92
N GLY A 43 -9.15 -4.85 -13.12
CA GLY A 43 -8.96 -3.44 -12.80
C GLY A 43 -9.81 -2.94 -11.63
N LYS A 44 -10.65 -3.82 -11.07
CA LYS A 44 -11.42 -3.51 -9.87
C LYS A 44 -10.49 -3.38 -8.66
N ILE A 45 -10.62 -2.30 -7.91
CA ILE A 45 -9.96 -2.17 -6.60
C ILE A 45 -10.59 -3.17 -5.62
N LEU A 46 -9.75 -4.00 -5.01
CA LEU A 46 -10.12 -4.97 -4.00
C LEU A 46 -10.11 -4.33 -2.60
N TRP A 47 -9.06 -3.57 -2.30
CA TRP A 47 -8.90 -2.87 -1.03
C TRP A 47 -7.91 -1.71 -1.13
N PHE A 48 -7.98 -0.79 -0.16
CA PHE A 48 -6.99 0.24 0.13
C PHE A 48 -6.31 -0.08 1.46
N ALA A 49 -5.00 0.16 1.56
CA ALA A 49 -4.27 -0.12 2.80
C ALA A 49 -4.77 0.79 3.94
N GLU A 50 -5.02 0.20 5.10
CA GLU A 50 -5.35 0.93 6.32
C GLU A 50 -4.16 1.78 6.75
N LYS A 51 -4.38 3.06 7.06
CA LYS A 51 -3.32 4.00 7.43
C LYS A 51 -3.06 3.99 8.94
N PRO A 52 -1.80 4.04 9.40
CA PRO A 52 -1.51 4.11 10.83
C PRO A 52 -1.87 5.47 11.43
N ASP A 53 -1.95 6.51 10.58
CA ASP A 53 -2.32 7.88 10.91
C ASP A 53 -3.09 8.51 9.71
N PRO A 54 -4.17 9.30 9.93
CA PRO A 54 -4.94 9.89 8.85
C PRO A 54 -4.16 10.82 7.92
N TYR A 55 -3.06 11.43 8.39
CA TYR A 55 -2.31 12.46 7.68
C TYR A 55 -1.02 11.95 7.05
N THR A 56 -0.69 10.67 7.19
CA THR A 56 0.51 10.07 6.59
C THR A 56 0.22 9.35 5.28
N LEU A 57 1.27 9.03 4.53
CA LEU A 57 1.23 8.22 3.31
C LEU A 57 2.43 7.28 3.31
N TYR A 58 2.33 6.19 2.56
CA TYR A 58 3.39 5.21 2.45
C TYR A 58 4.48 5.67 1.48
N SER A 59 5.73 5.36 1.79
CA SER A 59 6.91 5.71 0.99
C SER A 59 7.71 4.49 0.55
N ARG A 60 7.47 3.33 1.18
CA ARG A 60 8.15 2.08 0.89
C ARG A 60 7.15 0.93 0.99
N LEU A 61 7.32 -0.07 0.15
CA LEU A 61 6.52 -1.29 0.19
C LEU A 61 7.41 -2.49 -0.14
N ARG A 62 7.30 -3.56 0.63
CA ARG A 62 8.00 -4.82 0.44
C ARG A 62 7.03 -5.97 0.68
N PHE A 63 7.07 -6.98 -0.18
CA PHE A 63 6.42 -8.26 0.07
C PHE A 63 7.36 -9.15 0.86
N ASN A 64 6.81 -9.78 1.90
CA ASN A 64 7.56 -10.63 2.80
C ASN A 64 7.60 -12.08 2.29
N GLU A 65 8.59 -12.82 2.78
CA GLU A 65 8.82 -14.22 2.37
C GLU A 65 7.77 -15.18 2.94
N ASP A 66 6.99 -14.75 3.94
CA ASP A 66 5.88 -15.52 4.48
C ASP A 66 4.75 -15.74 3.46
N GLY A 67 4.67 -14.90 2.43
CA GLY A 67 3.65 -14.97 1.39
C GLY A 67 2.33 -14.29 1.75
N TRP A 68 2.19 -13.75 2.96
CA TRP A 68 0.92 -13.26 3.52
C TRP A 68 0.97 -11.81 3.97
N THR A 69 2.15 -11.22 4.12
CA THR A 69 2.29 -9.87 4.66
C THR A 69 3.09 -8.92 3.77
N LEU A 70 2.79 -7.64 3.91
CA LEU A 70 3.50 -6.52 3.29
C LEU A 70 4.14 -5.65 4.36
N SER A 71 5.45 -5.50 4.37
CA SER A 71 6.10 -4.48 5.20
C SER A 71 6.17 -3.14 4.46
N THR A 72 5.77 -2.08 5.15
CA THR A 72 5.70 -0.73 4.59
C THR A 72 6.18 0.32 5.58
N TYR A 73 6.64 1.45 5.04
CA TYR A 73 7.05 2.60 5.84
C TYR A 73 6.27 3.83 5.38
N THR A 74 5.96 4.73 6.32
CA THR A 74 5.30 5.99 6.02
C THR A 74 6.26 7.17 6.03
N ILE A 75 5.87 8.28 5.38
CA ILE A 75 6.64 9.54 5.37
C ILE A 75 6.76 10.21 6.76
N HIS A 76 5.94 9.79 7.73
CA HIS A 76 5.97 10.28 9.11
C HIS A 76 6.51 9.23 10.09
N GLY A 77 7.37 8.32 9.63
CA GLY A 77 8.16 7.46 10.53
C GLY A 77 7.39 6.30 11.16
N HIS A 78 6.38 5.75 10.48
CA HIS A 78 5.75 4.49 10.91
C HIS A 78 6.27 3.32 10.07
N ALA A 79 6.69 2.23 10.70
CA ALA A 79 6.76 0.92 10.07
C ALA A 79 5.45 0.16 10.34
N CYS A 80 4.89 -0.46 9.31
CA CYS A 80 3.69 -1.29 9.45
C CYS A 80 3.85 -2.59 8.66
N ASP A 81 3.31 -3.67 9.21
CA ASP A 81 3.01 -4.86 8.43
C ASP A 81 1.53 -4.87 8.11
N LEU A 82 1.20 -5.08 6.83
CA LEU A 82 -0.16 -5.17 6.33
C LEU A 82 -0.50 -6.61 5.97
N ASP A 83 -1.74 -6.98 6.22
CA ASP A 83 -2.36 -8.18 5.69
C ASP A 83 -2.54 -8.07 4.17
N MET A 84 -2.04 -9.06 3.42
CA MET A 84 -2.08 -9.03 1.96
C MET A 84 -3.50 -9.11 1.38
N GLU A 85 -4.40 -9.81 2.08
CA GLU A 85 -5.75 -10.06 1.58
C GLU A 85 -6.67 -8.86 1.78
N THR A 86 -6.49 -8.13 2.87
CA THR A 86 -7.42 -7.08 3.31
C THR A 86 -6.81 -5.68 3.33
N GLY A 87 -5.48 -5.56 3.29
CA GLY A 87 -4.78 -4.28 3.43
C GLY A 87 -4.78 -3.71 4.85
N LYS A 88 -5.27 -4.46 5.85
CA LYS A 88 -5.32 -4.02 7.25
C LYS A 88 -3.96 -4.03 7.91
N ILE A 89 -3.76 -3.17 8.90
CA ILE A 89 -2.54 -3.17 9.70
C ILE A 89 -2.56 -4.35 10.67
N LEU A 90 -1.57 -5.23 10.54
CA LEU A 90 -1.30 -6.32 11.48
C LEU A 90 -0.39 -5.87 12.62
N SER A 91 0.62 -5.05 12.30
CA SER A 91 1.58 -4.52 13.26
C SER A 91 1.91 -3.07 12.91
N LYS A 92 2.18 -2.23 13.93
CA LYS A 92 2.71 -0.89 13.73
C LYS A 92 3.73 -0.50 14.80
N THR A 93 4.81 0.15 14.35
CA THR A 93 5.86 0.69 15.20
C THR A 93 6.21 2.10 14.75
N SER A 94 6.31 3.03 15.69
CA SER A 94 6.84 4.37 15.42
C SER A 94 8.36 4.34 15.48
N ILE A 95 9.01 4.90 14.48
CA ILE A 95 10.47 5.01 14.37
C ILE A 95 10.82 6.44 14.80
N GLN A 96 11.53 6.55 15.92
CA GLN A 96 12.12 7.81 16.41
C GLN A 96 13.42 8.13 15.69
#